data_AF-A0A946J1K7-F1
#
_entry.id   AF-A0A946J1K7-F1
#
_cell.length_a   1.000
_cell.length_b   1.000
_cell.length_c   1.000
_cell.angle_alpha   90.00
_cell.angle_beta   90.00
_cell.angle_gamma   90.00
#
_symmetry.space_group_name_H-M   'P 1'
#
loop_
_entity.id
_entity.type
_entity.pdbx_description
1 polymer ?
#
loop_
_entity_poly.entity_id
_entity_poly.type
_entity_poly.pdbx_seq_one_letter_code
_entity_poly.pdbx_strand_id
1 'polypeptide(L)'
;DKPDLEFMVEGHTDNLLIDQEKASETIPGIVDNWDLSVKRATSVVRILQNDYGVDPTKLVAAGRSFHMPIADNDSSVTRARNRRTRIIVLPKLDQFANLIEEGMSMNVPVTGPSNTINSENKPD
;
A
#
# COMPACT_ATOMS: atom_id res chain seq x y z
N ASP A 1 -9.28 -2.96 -21.90
CA ASP A 1 -9.64 -3.35 -20.52
C ASP A 1 -8.73 -2.71 -19.50
N LYS A 2 -9.26 -2.29 -18.34
CA LYS A 2 -8.43 -1.77 -17.25
C LYS A 2 -7.84 -2.96 -16.49
N PRO A 3 -6.53 -2.94 -16.15
CA PRO A 3 -5.94 -3.96 -15.31
C PRO A 3 -6.76 -4.14 -14.04
N ASP A 4 -6.81 -5.37 -13.56
CA ASP A 4 -7.55 -5.71 -12.34
C ASP A 4 -6.75 -5.18 -11.13
N LEU A 5 -6.97 -3.91 -10.80
CA LEU A 5 -6.25 -3.15 -9.76
C LEU A 5 -6.94 -3.32 -8.40
N GLU A 6 -6.14 -3.45 -7.35
CA GLU A 6 -6.59 -3.38 -5.95
C GLU A 6 -6.17 -2.03 -5.36
N PHE A 7 -6.96 -1.50 -4.43
CA PHE A 7 -6.70 -0.23 -3.78
C PHE A 7 -6.64 -0.42 -2.27
N MET A 8 -5.51 -0.05 -1.68
CA MET A 8 -5.34 -0.01 -0.24
C MET A 8 -5.40 1.42 0.28
N VAL A 9 -6.30 1.67 1.22
CA VAL A 9 -6.46 2.94 1.90
C VAL A 9 -5.80 2.83 3.28
N GLU A 10 -4.70 3.56 3.49
CA GLU A 10 -3.96 3.58 4.76
C GLU A 10 -4.26 4.84 5.56
N GLY A 11 -4.74 4.69 6.80
CA GLY A 11 -4.86 5.80 7.74
C GLY A 11 -3.63 5.95 8.63
N HIS A 12 -3.29 7.19 8.98
CA HIS A 12 -2.21 7.54 9.89
C HIS A 12 -2.66 8.64 10.87
N THR A 13 -2.09 8.63 12.06
CA THR A 13 -2.30 9.64 13.11
C THR A 13 -1.00 10.39 13.42
N ASP A 14 -1.07 11.40 14.26
CA ASP A 14 0.10 11.91 14.98
C ASP A 14 0.31 11.13 16.29
N ASN A 15 1.36 11.46 17.03
CA ASN A 15 1.74 10.78 18.26
C ASN A 15 0.92 11.17 19.50
N LEU A 16 -0.07 12.06 19.37
CA LEU A 16 -0.88 12.45 20.50
C LEU A 16 -1.82 11.31 20.87
N LEU A 17 -1.96 11.06 22.17
CA LEU A 17 -2.95 10.13 22.67
C LEU A 17 -4.35 10.67 22.35
N ILE A 18 -5.25 9.73 22.08
CA ILE A 18 -6.66 10.06 21.87
C ILE A 18 -7.24 10.51 23.20
N ASP A 19 -7.92 11.66 23.17
CA ASP A 19 -8.80 12.09 24.25
C ASP A 19 -10.04 11.18 24.27
N GLN A 20 -10.02 10.18 25.15
CA GLN A 20 -11.05 9.13 25.19
C GLN A 20 -12.43 9.67 25.50
N GLU A 21 -12.53 10.68 26.37
CA GLU A 21 -13.81 11.28 26.74
C GLU A 21 -14.47 11.89 25.49
N LYS A 22 -13.76 12.80 24.82
CA LYS A 22 -14.26 13.45 23.59
C LYS A 22 -14.44 12.48 22.42
N ALA A 23 -13.54 11.52 22.28
CA ALA A 23 -13.58 10.59 21.17
C ALA A 23 -14.73 9.58 21.33
N SER A 24 -15.05 9.15 22.56
CA SER A 24 -16.16 8.22 22.80
C SER A 24 -17.54 8.81 22.43
N GLU A 25 -17.72 10.12 22.55
CA GLU A 25 -18.94 10.83 22.15
C GLU A 25 -19.18 10.84 20.63
N THR A 26 -18.10 10.82 19.85
CA THR A 26 -18.16 11.06 18.40
C THR A 26 -17.76 9.84 17.57
N ILE A 27 -16.93 8.97 18.12
CA ILE A 27 -16.37 7.77 17.48
C ILE A 27 -16.56 6.58 18.44
N PRO A 28 -17.72 5.89 18.38
CA PRO A 28 -18.00 4.77 19.26
C PRO A 28 -16.96 3.66 19.18
N GLY A 29 -16.58 3.12 20.34
CA GLY A 29 -15.63 2.01 20.46
C GLY A 29 -14.26 2.32 19.86
N ILE A 30 -13.77 3.54 20.07
CA ILE A 30 -12.39 3.93 19.78
C ILE A 30 -11.53 3.62 21.01
N VAL A 31 -10.46 2.85 20.85
CA VAL A 31 -9.55 2.50 21.96
C VAL A 31 -8.24 3.28 21.86
N ASP A 32 -7.66 3.43 20.67
CA ASP A 32 -6.36 4.06 20.52
C ASP A 32 -6.12 4.56 19.07
N ASN A 33 -4.88 5.00 18.80
CA ASN A 33 -4.47 5.46 17.48
C ASN A 33 -4.51 4.36 16.40
N TRP A 34 -4.43 3.07 16.77
CA TRP A 34 -4.68 1.99 15.81
C TRP A 34 -6.12 2.04 15.34
N ASP A 35 -7.08 2.05 16.25
CA ASP A 35 -8.50 2.13 15.90
C ASP A 35 -8.82 3.40 15.11
N LEU A 36 -8.25 4.55 15.49
CA LEU A 36 -8.52 5.82 14.83
C LEU A 36 -8.01 5.80 13.39
N SER A 37 -6.80 5.27 13.20
CA SER A 37 -6.21 5.16 11.87
C SER A 37 -7.04 4.24 10.96
N VAL A 38 -7.50 3.08 11.45
CA VAL A 38 -8.34 2.16 10.69
C VAL A 38 -9.70 2.77 10.38
N LYS A 39 -10.40 3.35 11.38
CA LYS A 39 -11.72 3.96 11.18
C LYS A 39 -11.68 5.09 10.15
N ARG A 40 -10.61 5.91 10.14
CA ARG A 40 -10.39 6.94 9.10
C ARG A 40 -10.25 6.32 7.71
N ALA A 41 -9.47 5.26 7.57
CA ALA A 41 -9.32 4.56 6.29
C ALA A 41 -10.67 3.96 5.82
N THR A 42 -11.41 3.31 6.72
CA THR A 42 -12.74 2.76 6.42
C THR A 42 -13.72 3.84 5.97
N SER A 43 -13.67 5.05 6.55
CA SER A 43 -14.51 6.16 6.11
C SER A 43 -14.26 6.52 4.65
N VAL A 44 -13.01 6.53 4.21
CA VAL A 44 -12.65 6.80 2.80
C VAL A 44 -13.04 5.62 1.90
N VAL A 45 -12.82 4.38 2.34
CA VAL A 45 -13.29 3.18 1.60
C VAL A 45 -14.80 3.23 1.37
N ARG A 46 -15.59 3.62 2.36
CA ARG A 46 -17.05 3.77 2.20
C ARG A 46 -17.42 4.85 1.17
N ILE A 47 -16.69 5.95 1.12
CA ILE A 47 -16.89 6.99 0.09
C ILE A 47 -16.57 6.40 -1.30
N LEU A 48 -15.44 5.72 -1.46
CA LEU A 48 -15.07 5.09 -2.73
C LEU A 48 -16.11 4.06 -3.19
N GLN A 49 -16.64 3.27 -2.26
CA GLN A 49 -17.67 2.27 -2.53
C GLN A 49 -19.02 2.93 -2.89
N ASN A 50 -19.53 3.78 -2.02
CA ASN A 50 -20.92 4.26 -2.07
C ASN A 50 -21.10 5.40 -3.08
N ASP A 51 -20.14 6.32 -3.15
CA ASP A 51 -20.29 7.55 -3.94
C ASP A 51 -19.65 7.39 -5.33
N TYR A 52 -18.61 6.55 -5.44
CA TYR A 52 -17.86 6.33 -6.69
C TYR A 52 -18.03 4.92 -7.28
N GLY A 53 -18.77 4.02 -6.62
CA GLY A 53 -19.09 2.70 -7.15
C GLY A 53 -17.89 1.77 -7.31
N VAL A 54 -16.82 1.96 -6.54
CA VAL A 54 -15.66 1.06 -6.57
C VAL A 54 -16.07 -0.28 -5.96
N ASP A 55 -15.76 -1.37 -6.67
CA ASP A 55 -16.03 -2.74 -6.21
C ASP A 55 -15.38 -2.99 -4.84
N PRO A 56 -16.16 -3.32 -3.79
CA PRO A 56 -15.62 -3.52 -2.45
C PRO A 56 -14.64 -4.69 -2.37
N THR A 57 -14.68 -5.66 -3.30
CA THR A 57 -13.70 -6.75 -3.35
C THR A 57 -12.30 -6.28 -3.73
N LYS A 58 -12.17 -5.05 -4.23
CA LYS A 58 -10.90 -4.41 -4.61
C LYS A 58 -10.41 -3.38 -3.59
N LEU A 59 -11.08 -3.25 -2.46
CA LEU A 59 -10.79 -2.21 -1.46
C LEU A 59 -10.25 -2.84 -0.18
N VAL A 60 -9.10 -2.35 0.27
CA VAL A 60 -8.50 -2.69 1.57
C VAL A 60 -8.45 -1.44 2.44
N ALA A 61 -8.93 -1.51 3.68
CA ALA A 61 -8.73 -0.48 4.69
C ALA A 61 -7.66 -0.92 5.68
N ALA A 62 -6.61 -0.12 5.86
CA ALA A 62 -5.50 -0.40 6.75
C ALA A 62 -5.20 0.79 7.67
N GLY A 63 -4.72 0.50 8.87
CA GLY A 63 -4.26 1.49 9.84
C GLY A 63 -2.76 1.35 10.07
N ARG A 64 -2.09 2.48 10.31
CA ARG A 64 -0.65 2.52 10.66
C ARG A 64 -0.38 3.23 11.99
N SER A 65 -1.44 3.66 12.70
CA SER A 65 -1.32 4.45 13.92
C SER A 65 -0.37 5.65 13.72
N PHE A 66 0.44 5.99 14.71
CA PHE A 66 1.45 7.06 14.67
C PHE A 66 2.86 6.59 14.28
N HIS A 67 3.04 5.29 14.03
CA HIS A 67 4.37 4.67 13.88
C HIS A 67 5.08 4.96 12.56
N MET A 68 4.38 5.59 11.60
CA MET A 68 4.92 5.98 10.28
C MET A 68 4.78 7.49 10.05
N PRO A 69 5.49 8.34 10.81
CA PRO A 69 5.46 9.78 10.61
C PRO A 69 6.16 10.18 9.30
N ILE A 70 5.69 11.25 8.68
CA ILE A 70 6.32 11.87 7.50
C ILE A 70 6.90 13.27 7.81
N ALA A 71 6.63 13.75 9.02
CA ALA A 71 7.18 14.96 9.59
C ALA A 71 7.35 14.75 11.10
N ASP A 72 8.16 15.59 11.73
CA ASP A 72 8.32 15.59 13.19
C ASP A 72 6.97 15.86 13.89
N ASN A 73 6.86 15.56 15.18
CA ASN A 73 5.62 15.75 15.96
C ASN A 73 5.69 16.98 16.90
N ASP A 74 6.65 17.87 16.68
CA ASP A 74 6.99 18.93 17.62
C ASP A 74 6.00 20.10 17.60
N SER A 75 5.35 20.34 16.45
CA SER A 75 4.41 21.45 16.29
C SER A 75 3.04 20.98 15.81
N SER A 76 2.01 21.79 16.05
CA SER A 76 0.66 21.52 15.53
C SER A 76 0.65 21.37 14.01
N VAL A 77 1.44 22.18 13.30
CA VAL A 77 1.57 22.17 11.85
C VAL A 77 2.19 20.87 11.35
N THR A 78 3.26 20.39 11.99
CA THR A 78 3.97 19.16 11.58
C THR A 78 3.16 17.92 11.93
N ARG A 79 2.52 17.90 13.12
CA ARG A 79 1.54 16.87 13.51
C ARG A 79 0.36 16.76 12.54
N ALA A 80 -0.18 17.88 12.05
CA ALA A 80 -1.27 17.86 11.09
C ALA A 80 -0.88 17.12 9.79
N ARG A 81 0.38 17.19 9.36
CA ARG A 81 0.86 16.41 8.20
C ARG A 81 0.85 14.91 8.45
N ASN A 82 1.08 14.48 9.69
CA ASN A 82 1.06 13.06 10.06
C ASN A 82 -0.37 12.50 10.10
N ARG A 83 -1.39 13.32 10.41
CA ARG A 83 -2.82 12.98 10.37
C ARG A 83 -3.35 12.91 8.93
N ARG A 84 -3.07 11.82 8.21
CA ARG A 84 -3.36 11.68 6.78
C ARG A 84 -3.96 10.32 6.43
N THR A 85 -4.56 10.26 5.25
CA THR A 85 -5.00 9.00 4.63
C THR A 85 -4.33 8.90 3.26
N ARG A 86 -3.79 7.73 2.90
CA ARG A 86 -3.16 7.45 1.61
C ARG A 86 -3.98 6.42 0.86
N ILE A 87 -4.14 6.59 -0.45
CA ILE A 87 -4.69 5.57 -1.34
C ILE A 87 -3.54 5.03 -2.17
N ILE A 88 -3.31 3.73 -2.09
CA ILE A 88 -2.22 3.02 -2.76
C ILE A 88 -2.85 2.10 -3.78
N VAL A 89 -2.40 2.22 -5.02
CA VAL A 89 -2.80 1.32 -6.11
C VAL A 89 -1.86 0.13 -6.09
N LEU A 90 -2.40 -1.05 -5.84
CA LEU A 90 -1.67 -2.30 -5.80
C LEU A 90 -1.86 -3.02 -7.16
N PRO A 91 -0.79 -3.19 -7.95
CA PRO A 91 -0.85 -4.04 -9.13
C PRO A 91 -0.94 -5.51 -8.71
N LYS A 92 -1.65 -6.33 -9.48
CA LYS A 92 -1.57 -7.79 -9.31
C LYS A 92 -0.16 -8.25 -9.66
N LEU A 93 0.41 -9.12 -8.82
CA LEU A 93 1.76 -9.65 -9.00
C LEU A 93 1.95 -10.29 -10.38
N ASP A 94 0.92 -10.98 -10.89
CA ASP A 94 0.93 -11.61 -12.21
C ASP A 94 1.04 -10.58 -13.35
N GLN A 95 0.38 -9.42 -13.21
CA GLN A 95 0.52 -8.32 -14.17
C GLN A 95 1.89 -7.68 -14.09
N PHE A 96 2.46 -7.56 -12.88
CA PHE A 96 3.81 -7.05 -12.70
C PHE A 96 4.88 -8.01 -13.28
N ALA A 97 4.69 -9.32 -13.12
CA ALA A 97 5.55 -10.34 -13.72
C ALA A 97 5.53 -10.25 -15.25
N ASN A 98 4.35 -10.15 -15.86
CA ASN A 98 4.22 -9.96 -17.32
C ASN A 98 4.88 -8.67 -17.80
N LEU A 99 4.76 -7.56 -17.06
CA LEU A 99 5.43 -6.28 -17.40
C LEU A 99 6.95 -6.39 -17.32
N ILE A 100 7.48 -7.13 -16.35
CA ILE A 100 8.91 -7.43 -16.26
C ILE A 100 9.33 -8.32 -17.44
N GLU A 101 8.57 -9.37 -17.76
CA GLU A 101 8.90 -10.28 -18.86
C GLU A 101 8.87 -9.57 -20.22
N GLU A 102 7.84 -8.75 -20.48
CA GLU A 102 7.75 -7.91 -21.68
C GLU A 102 8.88 -6.87 -21.73
N GLY A 103 9.17 -6.20 -20.61
CA GLY A 103 10.24 -5.20 -20.52
C GLY A 103 11.65 -5.80 -20.63
N MET A 104 11.86 -7.03 -20.15
CA MET A 104 13.08 -7.80 -20.30
C MET A 104 13.23 -8.34 -21.73
N SER A 105 12.13 -8.71 -22.39
CA SER A 105 12.13 -9.15 -23.80
C SER A 105 12.54 -8.03 -24.77
N MET A 106 12.29 -6.77 -24.38
CA MET A 106 12.61 -5.58 -25.17
C MET A 106 14.06 -5.11 -25.04
N ASN A 107 14.91 -5.77 -24.23
CA ASN A 107 16.23 -5.22 -23.93
C ASN A 107 17.37 -6.22 -23.66
N VAL A 108 17.62 -7.24 -24.52
CA VAL A 108 18.99 -7.78 -24.76
C VAL A 108 19.11 -8.42 -26.16
N PRO A 109 19.92 -7.87 -27.11
CA PRO A 109 20.59 -8.72 -28.09
C PRO A 109 21.75 -9.42 -27.36
N VAL A 110 21.65 -10.74 -27.18
CA VAL A 110 22.77 -11.54 -26.65
C VAL A 110 23.81 -11.63 -27.76
N THR A 111 24.75 -10.69 -27.80
CA THR A 111 25.99 -10.79 -28.60
C THR A 111 27.16 -11.08 -27.67
N GLY A 112 27.35 -12.37 -27.35
CA GLY A 112 28.51 -12.87 -26.62
C GLY A 112 28.71 -14.36 -26.89
N PRO A 113 29.95 -14.85 -27.05
CA PRO A 113 30.22 -16.13 -27.69
C PRO A 113 29.73 -17.30 -26.83
N SER A 114 29.06 -18.23 -27.51
CA SER A 114 28.63 -19.51 -26.96
C SER A 114 29.84 -20.31 -26.48
N ASN A 115 30.01 -20.43 -25.17
CA ASN A 115 30.88 -21.47 -24.60
C ASN A 115 30.03 -22.73 -24.37
N THR A 116 29.92 -23.54 -25.41
CA THR A 116 29.40 -24.90 -25.31
C THR A 116 30.51 -25.77 -24.70
N ILE A 117 30.37 -26.14 -23.42
CA ILE A 117 31.20 -27.19 -22.84
C ILE A 117 30.60 -28.52 -23.32
N ASN A 118 31.18 -29.12 -24.35
CA ASN A 118 30.84 -30.48 -24.77
C ASN A 118 31.37 -31.47 -23.72
N SER A 119 30.47 -32.24 -23.12
CA SER A 119 30.81 -33.36 -22.24
C SER A 119 31.21 -34.59 -23.07
N GLU A 120 32.37 -34.55 -23.72
CA GLU A 120 32.99 -35.75 -24.28
C GLU A 120 34.48 -35.73 -23.94
N ASN A 121 34.83 -36.39 -22.84
CA ASN A 121 36.09 -37.11 -22.67
C ASN A 121 35.98 -37.97 -21.42
N LYS A 122 35.55 -39.22 -21.61
CA LYS A 122 35.74 -40.32 -20.67
C LYS A 122 37.07 -40.99 -21.04
N PRO A 123 38.07 -41.06 -20.15
CA PRO A 123 39.23 -41.90 -20.39
C PRO A 123 38.89 -43.36 -20.05
N ASP A 124 39.55 -44.28 -20.78
CA ASP A 124 39.57 -45.72 -20.52
C ASP A 124 40.09 -46.06 -19.10
#